data_AF-A0AA96QWL8-F1
#
_entry.id   AF-A0AA96QWL8-F1
#
_cell.length_a   1.000
_cell.length_b   1.000
_cell.length_c   1.000
_cell.angle_alpha   90.00
_cell.angle_beta   90.00
_cell.angle_gamma   90.00
#
_symmetry.space_group_name_H-M   'P 1'
#
loop_
_entity.id
_entity.type
_entity.pdbx_description
1 polymer ?
#
loop_
_entity_poly.entity_id
_entity_poly.type
_entity_poly.pdbx_seq_one_letter_code
_entity_poly.pdbx_strand_id
1 'polypeptide(L)'
;MDAEYPPEPWDLHGHGCVSLWKAQRDMLPPLPPGVRPVIAFGHAVVATAFVDYLPGGLLPYRELLAAVVVRDGFRIGLSITHIWVDSPASMAGGRELWGIPKELAELTVIPAPAFAATATGIAEARHSSYGRGVPAPIAGSVFQTLRGALARTPVRMSGRVRVAKVGWKFAPDGPLSWLEGLTPVLGLSVVSFRMRFGPR
;
A
#
# COMPACT_ATOMS: atom_id res chain seq x y z
N MET A 1 6.69 8.45 -24.84
CA MET A 1 5.36 9.04 -24.62
C MET A 1 5.15 9.01 -23.13
N ASP A 2 5.32 10.15 -22.46
CA ASP A 2 5.01 10.25 -21.04
C ASP A 2 3.50 10.07 -20.88
N ALA A 3 3.09 9.13 -20.03
CA ALA A 3 1.66 8.86 -19.84
C ALA A 3 1.02 10.06 -19.14
N GLU A 4 -0.01 10.65 -19.75
CA GLU A 4 -0.75 11.75 -19.15
C GLU A 4 -1.45 11.27 -17.87
N TYR A 5 -1.32 12.03 -16.78
CA TYR A 5 -1.94 11.74 -15.50
C TYR A 5 -2.60 13.01 -14.94
N PRO A 6 -3.71 12.88 -14.18
CA PRO A 6 -4.45 14.02 -13.66
C PRO A 6 -3.70 14.71 -12.50
N PRO A 7 -3.95 16.02 -12.28
CA PRO A 7 -3.35 16.74 -11.15
C PRO A 7 -3.85 16.17 -9.81
N GLU A 8 -3.13 16.49 -8.72
CA GLU A 8 -3.59 16.19 -7.37
C GLU A 8 -4.75 17.13 -6.95
N PRO A 9 -5.61 16.73 -6.00
CA PRO A 9 -5.66 15.42 -5.33
C PRO A 9 -6.36 14.34 -6.14
N TRP A 10 -6.06 13.08 -5.82
CA TRP A 10 -6.73 11.94 -6.42
C TRP A 10 -7.84 11.41 -5.51
N ASP A 11 -9.07 11.44 -6.03
CA ASP A 11 -10.22 10.80 -5.41
C ASP A 11 -10.40 9.40 -6.03
N LEU A 12 -10.06 8.40 -5.22
CA LEU A 12 -10.03 6.99 -5.58
C LEU A 12 -11.10 6.22 -4.81
N HIS A 13 -11.55 5.09 -5.32
CA HIS A 13 -12.40 4.18 -4.57
C HIS A 13 -12.13 2.76 -5.01
N GLY A 14 -12.39 1.80 -4.12
CA GLY A 14 -12.04 0.42 -4.43
C GLY A 14 -12.24 -0.52 -3.27
N HIS A 15 -11.54 -1.64 -3.36
CA HIS A 15 -11.43 -2.64 -2.31
C HIS A 15 -10.03 -3.23 -2.29
N GLY A 16 -9.69 -3.94 -1.22
CA GLY A 16 -8.36 -4.53 -1.11
C GLY A 16 -8.19 -5.38 0.13
N CYS A 17 -7.01 -5.98 0.24
CA CYS A 17 -6.56 -6.61 1.46
C CYS A 17 -5.30 -5.92 1.96
N VAL A 18 -5.16 -5.86 3.29
CA VAL A 18 -4.00 -5.30 3.97
C VAL A 18 -3.50 -6.32 4.98
N SER A 19 -2.19 -6.48 5.09
CA SER A 19 -1.55 -7.25 6.14
C SER A 19 -0.56 -6.39 6.89
N LEU A 20 -0.60 -6.46 8.21
CA LEU A 20 0.41 -5.87 9.07
C LEU A 20 1.37 -6.95 9.54
N TRP A 21 2.65 -6.59 9.60
CA TRP A 21 3.75 -7.48 9.92
C TRP A 21 4.63 -6.85 11.00
N LYS A 22 5.35 -7.70 11.71
CA LYS A 22 6.48 -7.30 12.55
C LYS A 22 7.75 -7.73 11.84
N ALA A 23 8.62 -6.79 11.50
CA ALA A 23 9.91 -7.06 10.90
C ALA A 23 11.02 -6.54 11.82
N GLN A 24 12.12 -7.27 11.94
CA GLN A 24 13.34 -6.75 12.56
C GLN A 24 13.83 -5.52 11.79
N ARG A 25 14.42 -4.57 12.51
CA ARG A 25 14.77 -3.25 11.98
C ARG A 25 15.82 -3.31 10.86
N ASP A 26 16.74 -4.25 10.94
CA ASP A 26 17.83 -4.50 10.00
C ASP A 26 17.38 -5.11 8.67
N MET A 27 16.19 -5.73 8.63
CA MET A 27 15.58 -6.23 7.40
C MET A 27 14.87 -5.15 6.58
N LEU A 28 14.69 -3.94 7.15
CA LEU A 28 13.90 -2.91 6.49
C LEU A 28 14.60 -2.35 5.26
N PRO A 29 13.89 -2.15 4.14
CA PRO A 29 14.40 -1.38 3.01
C PRO A 29 14.77 0.06 3.42
N PRO A 30 15.61 0.74 2.61
CA PRO A 30 15.91 2.15 2.82
C PRO A 30 14.64 3.01 2.93
N LEU A 31 14.67 3.98 3.86
CA LEU A 31 13.58 4.93 4.10
C LEU A 31 14.02 6.34 3.69
N PRO A 32 13.08 7.23 3.34
CA PRO A 32 13.36 8.63 3.06
C PRO A 32 14.20 9.28 4.17
N PRO A 33 15.19 10.13 3.83
CA PRO A 33 15.90 10.91 4.83
C PRO A 33 14.93 11.74 5.67
N GLY A 34 15.14 11.79 6.98
CA GLY A 34 14.33 12.56 7.93
C GLY A 34 13.23 11.75 8.63
N VAL A 35 12.77 10.62 8.08
CA VAL A 35 11.85 9.72 8.80
C VAL A 35 12.57 8.60 9.55
N ARG A 36 11.93 8.08 10.60
CA ARG A 36 12.39 6.91 11.35
C ARG A 36 11.30 5.86 11.42
N PRO A 37 11.61 4.55 11.34
CA PRO A 37 10.61 3.52 11.53
C PRO A 37 10.06 3.58 12.96
N VAL A 38 8.75 3.33 13.11
CA VAL A 38 8.13 3.14 14.42
C VAL A 38 8.46 1.74 14.90
N ILE A 39 9.22 1.65 16.00
CA ILE A 39 9.69 0.39 16.58
C ILE A 39 8.94 0.10 17.87
N ALA A 40 8.41 -1.11 17.99
CA ALA A 40 7.81 -1.65 19.22
C ALA A 40 8.44 -3.02 19.52
N PHE A 41 8.98 -3.20 20.73
CA PHE A 41 9.63 -4.45 21.16
C PHE A 41 10.69 -4.96 20.15
N GLY A 42 11.52 -4.06 19.62
CA GLY A 42 12.57 -4.40 18.65
C GLY A 42 12.10 -4.60 17.20
N HIS A 43 10.78 -4.53 16.93
CA HIS A 43 10.22 -4.76 15.61
C HIS A 43 9.59 -3.50 15.04
N ALA A 44 9.81 -3.26 13.76
CA ALA A 44 9.07 -2.27 12.99
C ALA A 44 7.71 -2.83 12.56
N VAL A 45 6.74 -1.93 12.40
CA VAL A 45 5.45 -2.26 11.79
C VAL A 45 5.55 -2.04 10.29
N VAL A 46 5.28 -3.10 9.53
CA VAL A 46 5.23 -3.08 8.07
C VAL A 46 3.80 -3.38 7.63
N ALA A 47 3.37 -2.78 6.54
CA ALA A 47 2.11 -3.07 5.87
C ALA A 47 2.38 -3.56 4.45
N THR A 48 1.66 -4.61 4.02
CA THR A 48 1.52 -4.94 2.60
C THR A 48 0.06 -4.85 2.21
N ALA A 49 -0.22 -4.53 0.95
CA ALA A 49 -1.59 -4.50 0.46
C ALA A 49 -1.68 -4.86 -1.01
N PHE A 50 -2.77 -5.55 -1.38
CA PHE A 50 -3.30 -5.54 -2.73
C PHE A 50 -4.56 -4.67 -2.74
N VAL A 51 -4.66 -3.79 -3.73
CA VAL A 51 -5.77 -2.85 -3.89
C VAL A 51 -6.25 -2.89 -5.33
N ASP A 52 -7.57 -2.94 -5.49
CA ASP A 52 -8.25 -2.80 -6.78
C ASP A 52 -9.08 -1.52 -6.76
N TYR A 53 -8.59 -0.50 -7.46
CA TYR A 53 -9.29 0.77 -7.66
C TYR A 53 -10.24 0.65 -8.85
N LEU A 54 -11.51 0.93 -8.60
CA LEU A 54 -12.60 0.61 -9.50
C LEU A 54 -13.04 1.80 -10.37
N PRO A 55 -13.71 1.55 -11.52
CA PRO A 55 -14.32 2.60 -12.32
C PRO A 55 -15.31 3.46 -11.53
N GLY A 56 -15.31 4.78 -11.77
CA GLY A 56 -16.10 5.77 -11.04
C GLY A 56 -15.31 6.56 -9.99
N GLY A 57 -14.01 6.26 -9.83
CA GLY A 57 -13.01 7.15 -9.26
C GLY A 57 -12.20 7.82 -10.36
N LEU A 58 -11.18 8.58 -9.98
CA LEU A 58 -10.35 9.33 -10.93
C LEU A 58 -9.63 8.41 -11.93
N LEU A 59 -9.07 7.30 -11.46
CA LEU A 59 -8.38 6.31 -12.29
C LEU A 59 -8.62 4.89 -11.74
N PRO A 60 -9.18 3.96 -12.54
CA PRO A 60 -9.20 2.55 -12.19
C PRO A 60 -7.85 1.90 -12.47
N TYR A 61 -7.32 1.16 -11.50
CA TYR A 61 -6.05 0.42 -11.62
C TYR A 61 -5.88 -0.53 -10.43
N ARG A 62 -5.00 -1.52 -10.56
CA ARG A 62 -4.64 -2.46 -9.50
C ARG A 62 -3.26 -2.13 -8.95
N GLU A 63 -3.08 -2.37 -7.67
CA GLU A 63 -1.86 -2.01 -6.94
C GLU A 63 -1.45 -3.12 -5.97
N LEU A 64 -0.16 -3.42 -5.93
CA LEU A 64 0.51 -4.15 -4.86
C LEU A 64 1.48 -3.19 -4.19
N LEU A 65 1.50 -3.12 -2.86
CA LEU A 65 2.48 -2.31 -2.14
C LEU A 65 3.03 -2.99 -0.90
N ALA A 66 4.22 -2.54 -0.50
CA ALA A 66 4.81 -2.71 0.83
C ALA A 66 5.20 -1.33 1.38
N ALA A 67 4.92 -1.09 2.66
CA ALA A 67 5.20 0.16 3.33
C ALA A 67 5.62 -0.06 4.78
N VAL A 68 6.46 0.83 5.29
CA VAL A 68 6.88 0.85 6.70
C VAL A 68 6.12 1.95 7.43
N VAL A 69 5.62 1.67 8.62
CA VAL A 69 5.10 2.71 9.51
C VAL A 69 6.27 3.52 10.03
N VAL A 70 6.28 4.81 9.70
CA VAL A 70 7.36 5.74 10.03
C VAL A 70 6.83 6.92 10.81
N ARG A 71 7.75 7.66 11.40
CA ARG A 71 7.49 8.95 12.02
C ARG A 71 8.47 10.02 11.55
N ASP A 72 7.97 11.23 11.40
CA ASP A 72 8.72 12.48 11.29
C ASP A 72 8.39 13.33 12.53
N GLY A 73 9.35 13.42 13.46
CA GLY A 73 9.10 13.94 14.80
C GLY A 73 7.99 13.15 15.52
N PHE A 74 6.87 13.82 15.79
CA PHE A 74 5.66 13.27 16.40
C PHE A 74 4.60 12.81 15.38
N ARG A 75 4.79 13.07 14.08
CA ARG A 75 3.82 12.72 13.04
C ARG A 75 4.06 11.29 12.58
N ILE A 76 3.03 10.45 12.66
CA ILE A 76 3.08 9.06 12.18
C ILE A 76 2.49 8.98 10.77
N GLY A 77 3.06 8.13 9.93
CA GLY A 77 2.57 7.84 8.59
C GLY A 77 3.20 6.58 8.00
N LEU A 78 3.13 6.46 6.69
CA LEU A 78 3.70 5.35 5.93
C LEU A 78 4.81 5.86 5.02
N SER A 79 5.88 5.09 4.89
CA SER A 79 6.82 5.21 3.78
C SER A 79 6.65 3.98 2.90
N ILE A 80 6.19 4.17 1.66
CA ILE A 80 6.01 3.08 0.71
C ILE A 80 7.39 2.70 0.17
N THR A 81 7.85 1.49 0.47
CA THR A 81 9.18 1.02 0.08
C THR A 81 9.16 0.38 -1.30
N HIS A 82 8.07 -0.33 -1.61
CA HIS A 82 7.87 -0.97 -2.90
C HIS A 82 6.41 -0.87 -3.30
N ILE A 83 6.15 -0.68 -4.59
CA ILE A 83 4.80 -0.58 -5.11
C ILE A 83 4.77 -0.86 -6.61
N TRP A 84 3.83 -1.70 -7.03
CA TRP A 84 3.60 -2.04 -8.43
C TRP A 84 2.16 -1.74 -8.81
N VAL A 85 1.98 -1.20 -10.02
CA VAL A 85 0.69 -0.88 -10.61
C VAL A 85 0.59 -1.42 -12.03
N ASP A 86 -0.62 -1.57 -12.54
CA ASP A 86 -0.89 -1.99 -13.92
C ASP A 86 -1.24 -0.81 -14.84
N SER A 87 -1.15 0.43 -14.32
CA SER A 87 -1.52 1.65 -15.03
C SER A 87 -0.32 2.59 -15.20
N PRO A 88 0.11 2.87 -16.45
CA PRO A 88 1.17 3.83 -16.73
C PRO A 88 0.90 5.23 -16.18
N ALA A 89 -0.34 5.72 -16.25
CA ALA A 89 -0.74 7.02 -15.69
C ALA A 89 -0.61 7.04 -14.16
N SER A 90 -1.02 5.96 -13.49
CA SER A 90 -0.87 5.81 -12.03
C SER A 90 0.60 5.82 -11.61
N MET A 91 1.47 5.14 -12.39
CA MET A 91 2.91 5.12 -12.17
C MET A 91 3.52 6.51 -12.33
N ALA A 92 3.29 7.16 -13.47
CA ALA A 92 3.84 8.47 -13.79
C ALA A 92 3.41 9.51 -12.74
N GLY A 93 2.11 9.63 -12.49
CA GLY A 93 1.60 10.59 -11.50
C GLY A 93 2.07 10.30 -10.07
N GLY A 94 2.15 9.02 -9.68
CA GLY A 94 2.67 8.63 -8.36
C GLY A 94 4.10 9.09 -8.12
N ARG A 95 4.96 8.96 -9.14
CA ARG A 95 6.36 9.39 -9.10
C ARG A 95 6.48 10.91 -9.12
N GLU A 96 5.79 11.57 -10.04
CA GLU A 96 5.97 13.01 -10.28
C GLU A 96 5.31 13.89 -9.21
N LEU A 97 4.12 13.52 -8.75
CA LEU A 97 3.37 14.31 -7.78
C LEU A 97 3.85 14.09 -6.34
N TRP A 98 4.23 12.84 -5.99
CA TRP A 98 4.46 12.46 -4.60
C TRP A 98 5.73 11.66 -4.33
N GLY A 99 6.56 11.38 -5.34
CA GLY A 99 7.82 10.64 -5.17
C GLY A 99 7.62 9.18 -4.77
N ILE A 100 6.45 8.60 -5.03
CA ILE A 100 6.17 7.19 -4.73
C ILE A 100 6.88 6.33 -5.78
N PRO A 101 7.67 5.32 -5.39
CA PRO A 101 8.51 4.53 -6.31
C PRO A 101 7.69 3.46 -7.06
N LYS A 102 6.57 3.85 -7.69
CA LYS A 102 5.71 2.94 -8.45
C LYS A 102 6.46 2.31 -9.61
N GLU A 103 6.29 1.03 -9.84
CA GLU A 103 6.73 0.32 -11.04
C GLU A 103 5.55 -0.32 -11.75
N LEU A 104 5.73 -0.70 -13.03
CA LEU A 104 4.71 -1.46 -13.75
C LEU A 104 4.85 -2.95 -13.46
N ALA A 105 3.72 -3.63 -13.28
CA ALA A 105 3.65 -5.07 -13.27
C ALA A 105 2.34 -5.55 -13.91
N GLU A 106 2.26 -6.85 -14.19
CA GLU A 106 1.00 -7.51 -14.47
C GLU A 106 0.34 -7.88 -13.15
N LEU A 107 -0.83 -7.29 -12.87
CA LEU A 107 -1.61 -7.58 -11.68
C LEU A 107 -2.94 -8.21 -12.06
N THR A 108 -3.44 -9.12 -11.24
CA THR A 108 -4.80 -9.65 -11.30
C THR A 108 -5.40 -9.66 -9.90
N VAL A 109 -6.68 -9.31 -9.79
CA VAL A 109 -7.43 -9.36 -8.54
C VAL A 109 -8.77 -10.02 -8.82
N ILE A 110 -9.04 -11.11 -8.11
CA ILE A 110 -10.34 -11.75 -8.02
C ILE A 110 -10.98 -11.20 -6.76
N PRO A 111 -12.16 -10.56 -6.84
CA PRO A 111 -12.81 -9.97 -5.67
C PRO A 111 -13.40 -11.04 -4.74
N ALA A 112 -13.84 -10.60 -3.56
CA ALA A 112 -14.57 -11.45 -2.61
C ALA A 112 -15.84 -12.06 -3.25
N PRO A 113 -16.26 -13.27 -2.82
CA PRO A 113 -15.86 -13.99 -1.61
C PRO A 113 -14.58 -14.83 -1.72
N ALA A 114 -14.06 -15.08 -2.93
CA ALA A 114 -12.92 -15.98 -3.16
C ALA A 114 -11.55 -15.30 -3.11
N PHE A 115 -11.47 -14.06 -2.62
CA PHE A 115 -10.42 -13.10 -2.97
C PHE A 115 -9.03 -13.70 -3.15
N ALA A 116 -8.48 -13.48 -4.33
CA ALA A 116 -7.12 -13.84 -4.69
C ALA A 116 -6.52 -12.70 -5.51
N ALA A 117 -5.28 -12.33 -5.23
CA ALA A 117 -4.57 -11.32 -5.98
C ALA A 117 -3.17 -11.83 -6.32
N THR A 118 -2.72 -11.49 -7.51
CA THR A 118 -1.40 -11.89 -8.03
C THR A 118 -0.76 -10.69 -8.69
N ALA A 119 0.52 -10.48 -8.40
CA ALA A 119 1.43 -9.68 -9.21
C ALA A 119 2.47 -10.65 -9.79
N THR A 120 2.46 -10.82 -11.12
CA THR A 120 3.25 -11.85 -11.81
C THR A 120 4.73 -11.75 -11.45
N GLY A 121 5.30 -12.84 -10.91
CA GLY A 121 6.71 -12.90 -10.52
C GLY A 121 7.09 -12.12 -9.27
N ILE A 122 6.12 -11.56 -8.52
CA ILE A 122 6.39 -10.73 -7.33
C ILE A 122 5.73 -11.32 -6.08
N ALA A 123 4.40 -11.43 -6.09
CA ALA A 123 3.66 -11.90 -4.92
C ALA A 123 2.26 -12.42 -5.28
N GLU A 124 1.76 -13.31 -4.44
CA GLU A 124 0.36 -13.74 -4.42
C GLU A 124 -0.22 -13.52 -3.02
N ALA A 125 -1.48 -13.12 -2.95
CA ALA A 125 -2.24 -13.06 -1.72
C ALA A 125 -3.60 -13.75 -1.89
N ARG A 126 -4.00 -14.52 -0.89
CA ARG A 126 -5.36 -15.06 -0.78
C ARG A 126 -5.92 -14.66 0.56
N HIS A 127 -7.16 -14.19 0.61
CA HIS A 127 -7.78 -13.89 1.89
C HIS A 127 -9.15 -14.52 2.05
N SER A 128 -9.44 -14.91 3.29
CA SER A 128 -10.80 -15.21 3.74
C SER A 128 -11.21 -14.19 4.79
N SER A 129 -12.35 -13.53 4.56
CA SER A 129 -12.93 -12.59 5.50
C SER A 129 -14.39 -13.00 5.76
N TYR A 130 -14.80 -12.92 7.02
CA TYR A 130 -16.13 -13.33 7.46
C TYR A 130 -16.80 -12.19 8.23
N GLY A 131 -18.13 -12.16 8.20
CA GLY A 131 -18.91 -11.21 8.97
C GLY A 131 -19.11 -9.84 8.32
N ARG A 132 -19.81 -8.96 9.06
CA ARG A 132 -20.14 -7.60 8.64
C ARG A 132 -18.97 -6.68 9.00
N GLY A 133 -18.37 -6.05 8.00
CA GLY A 133 -17.28 -5.08 8.24
C GLY A 133 -17.78 -3.86 8.99
N VAL A 134 -16.91 -3.20 9.76
CA VAL A 134 -17.20 -1.97 10.50
C VAL A 134 -16.79 -0.74 9.70
N PRO A 135 -17.56 0.35 9.70
CA PRO A 135 -17.11 1.62 9.13
C PRO A 135 -15.87 2.11 9.87
N ALA A 136 -14.82 2.45 9.14
CA ALA A 136 -13.58 2.97 9.71
C ALA A 136 -13.10 4.19 8.91
N PRO A 137 -13.16 5.41 9.47
CA PRO A 137 -12.41 6.53 8.92
C PRO A 137 -10.93 6.36 9.24
N ILE A 138 -10.07 6.59 8.25
CA ILE A 138 -8.62 6.52 8.38
C ILE A 138 -8.05 7.83 7.85
N ALA A 139 -7.23 8.48 8.66
CA ALA A 139 -6.45 9.65 8.26
C ALA A 139 -4.99 9.40 8.57
N GLY A 140 -4.12 9.76 7.63
CA GLY A 140 -2.68 9.55 7.77
C GLY A 140 -1.89 10.39 6.79
N SER A 141 -0.62 10.04 6.62
CA SER A 141 0.24 10.65 5.62
C SER A 141 1.19 9.62 5.05
N VAL A 142 1.54 9.80 3.78
CA VAL A 142 2.64 9.10 3.13
C VAL A 142 3.84 10.04 3.11
N PHE A 143 4.99 9.52 3.51
CA PHE A 143 6.27 10.21 3.51
C PHE A 143 7.16 9.59 2.43
N GLN A 144 7.66 10.42 1.51
CA GLN A 144 8.51 9.98 0.40
C GLN A 144 9.60 11.00 0.11
N THR A 145 10.66 10.57 -0.58
CA THR A 145 11.61 11.52 -1.16
C THR A 145 11.07 11.99 -2.51
N LEU A 146 10.90 13.30 -2.67
CA LEU A 146 10.50 13.91 -3.94
C LEU A 146 11.44 15.08 -4.24
N ARG A 147 12.07 15.03 -5.42
CA ARG A 147 13.04 16.06 -5.87
C ARG A 147 14.13 16.33 -4.81
N GLY A 148 14.63 15.27 -4.18
CA GLY A 148 15.71 15.31 -3.17
C GLY A 148 15.28 15.75 -1.77
N ALA A 149 14.00 16.05 -1.53
CA ALA A 149 13.51 16.47 -0.22
C ALA A 149 12.43 15.53 0.31
N LEU A 150 12.26 15.50 1.63
CA LEU A 150 11.16 14.78 2.27
C LEU A 150 9.83 15.47 1.94
N ALA A 151 8.93 14.74 1.31
CA ALA A 151 7.57 15.13 0.98
C ALA A 151 6.58 14.38 1.88
N ARG A 152 5.56 15.10 2.35
CA ARG A 152 4.45 14.53 3.12
C ARG A 152 3.15 14.71 2.35
N THR A 153 2.54 13.62 1.92
CA THR A 153 1.23 13.65 1.24
C THR A 153 0.15 13.16 2.18
N PRO A 154 -0.90 13.94 2.49
CA PRO A 154 -2.00 13.47 3.33
C PRO A 154 -2.84 12.42 2.61
N VAL A 155 -3.34 11.46 3.37
CA VAL A 155 -4.32 10.48 2.89
C VAL A 155 -5.51 10.46 3.83
N ARG A 156 -6.72 10.51 3.26
CA ARG A 156 -7.97 10.32 3.98
C ARG A 156 -8.75 9.21 3.30
N MET A 157 -9.19 8.23 4.07
CA MET A 157 -9.94 7.10 3.56
C MET A 157 -11.14 6.82 4.47
N SER A 158 -12.25 6.40 3.89
CA SER A 158 -13.38 5.82 4.61
C SER A 158 -13.83 4.56 3.90
N GLY A 159 -14.22 3.54 4.64
CA GLY A 159 -14.64 2.27 4.07
C GLY A 159 -15.11 1.29 5.14
N ARG A 160 -15.47 0.08 4.73
CA ARG A 160 -15.80 -0.99 5.69
C ARG A 160 -14.62 -1.94 5.82
N VAL A 161 -14.14 -2.11 7.05
CA VAL A 161 -13.00 -2.97 7.36
C VAL A 161 -13.49 -4.25 8.03
N ARG A 162 -12.95 -5.39 7.61
CA ARG A 162 -13.18 -6.71 8.19
C ARG A 162 -11.83 -7.28 8.59
N VAL A 163 -11.77 -7.98 9.72
CA VAL A 163 -10.62 -8.85 9.99
C VAL A 163 -10.64 -9.99 8.98
N ALA A 164 -9.47 -10.33 8.45
CA ALA A 164 -9.30 -11.35 7.44
C ALA A 164 -8.08 -12.20 7.76
N LYS A 165 -8.13 -13.48 7.43
CA LYS A 165 -6.93 -14.31 7.31
C LYS A 165 -6.37 -14.08 5.92
N VAL A 166 -5.17 -13.52 5.82
CA VAL A 166 -4.49 -13.26 4.54
C VAL A 166 -3.24 -14.13 4.48
N GLY A 167 -3.17 -15.03 3.51
CA GLY A 167 -1.99 -15.80 3.20
C GLY A 167 -1.23 -15.13 2.05
N TRP A 168 0.07 -14.97 2.22
CA TRP A 168 0.97 -14.41 1.21
C TRP A 168 1.96 -15.47 0.73
N LYS A 169 2.35 -15.35 -0.53
CA LYS A 169 3.53 -15.99 -1.10
C LYS A 169 4.33 -14.91 -1.82
N PHE A 170 5.62 -14.82 -1.57
CA PHE A 170 6.49 -13.92 -2.31
C PHE A 170 7.35 -14.74 -3.28
N ALA A 171 7.75 -14.13 -4.38
CA ALA A 171 8.69 -14.77 -5.29
C ALA A 171 10.04 -14.98 -4.57
N PRO A 172 10.64 -16.19 -4.65
CA PRO A 172 11.99 -16.42 -4.15
C PRO A 172 12.96 -15.42 -4.79
N ASP A 173 13.81 -14.79 -3.97
CA ASP A 173 14.77 -13.75 -4.38
C ASP A 173 14.14 -12.49 -5.03
N GLY A 174 12.82 -12.34 -4.92
CA GLY A 174 12.11 -11.16 -5.41
C GLY A 174 12.27 -9.92 -4.50
N PRO A 175 11.77 -8.76 -4.94
CA PRO A 175 11.90 -7.50 -4.20
C PRO A 175 11.20 -7.48 -2.82
N LEU A 176 10.26 -8.41 -2.60
CA LEU A 176 9.58 -8.60 -1.31
C LEU A 176 10.07 -9.82 -0.52
N SER A 177 11.16 -10.48 -0.96
CA SER A 177 11.72 -11.67 -0.30
C SER A 177 12.16 -11.42 1.15
N TRP A 178 12.42 -10.17 1.55
CA TRP A 178 12.69 -9.78 2.94
C TRP A 178 11.48 -9.96 3.90
N LEU A 179 10.29 -10.25 3.37
CA LEU A 179 9.10 -10.64 4.13
C LEU A 179 8.87 -12.15 4.14
N GLU A 180 9.62 -12.92 3.36
CA GLU A 180 9.51 -14.38 3.30
C GLU A 180 9.80 -14.99 4.68
N GLY A 181 9.03 -16.01 5.06
CA GLY A 181 9.13 -16.65 6.38
C GLY A 181 8.49 -15.85 7.54
N LEU A 182 8.09 -14.60 7.34
CA LEU A 182 7.30 -13.86 8.33
C LEU A 182 5.82 -14.26 8.27
N THR A 183 5.11 -14.08 9.38
CA THR A 183 3.65 -14.27 9.44
C THR A 183 2.97 -12.93 9.73
N PRO A 184 1.90 -12.55 9.00
CA PRO A 184 1.12 -11.36 9.31
C PRO A 184 0.59 -11.43 10.74
N VAL A 185 0.72 -10.34 11.50
CA VAL A 185 0.13 -10.22 12.84
C VAL A 185 -1.33 -9.77 12.79
N LEU A 186 -1.74 -9.13 11.69
CA LEU A 186 -3.11 -8.74 11.42
C LEU A 186 -3.37 -8.77 9.92
N GLY A 187 -4.48 -9.34 9.51
CA GLY A 187 -5.00 -9.24 8.15
C GLY A 187 -6.34 -8.52 8.14
N LEU A 188 -6.54 -7.67 7.14
CA LEU A 188 -7.74 -6.87 6.95
C LEU A 188 -8.24 -7.01 5.51
N SER A 189 -9.55 -7.08 5.35
CA SER A 189 -10.25 -6.87 4.09
C SER A 189 -10.95 -5.52 4.16
N VAL A 190 -10.67 -4.64 3.20
CA VAL A 190 -11.26 -3.31 3.11
C VAL A 190 -12.17 -3.29 1.89
N VAL A 191 -13.46 -3.12 2.11
CA VAL A 191 -14.47 -3.14 1.04
C VAL A 191 -15.16 -1.80 0.91
N SER A 192 -15.41 -1.41 -0.35
CA SER A 192 -16.13 -0.19 -0.73
C SER A 192 -15.52 1.06 -0.08
N PHE A 193 -14.18 1.18 -0.12
CA PHE A 193 -13.53 2.36 0.41
C PHE A 193 -13.57 3.50 -0.60
N ARG A 194 -13.54 4.73 -0.09
CA ARG A 194 -13.20 5.95 -0.82
C ARG A 194 -11.95 6.54 -0.19
N MET A 195 -11.03 7.01 -1.01
CA MET A 195 -9.75 7.57 -0.60
C MET A 195 -9.53 8.89 -1.33
N ARG A 196 -9.12 9.91 -0.60
CA ARG A 196 -8.55 11.14 -1.14
C ARG A 196 -7.06 11.17 -0.82
N PHE A 197 -6.22 11.22 -1.85
CA PHE A 197 -4.78 11.28 -1.73
C PHE A 197 -4.27 12.66 -2.17
N GLY A 198 -3.56 13.35 -1.28
CA GLY A 198 -3.23 14.76 -1.43
C GLY A 198 -4.40 15.71 -1.08
N PRO A 199 -4.28 17.02 -1.40
CA PRO A 199 -3.08 17.65 -1.98
C PRO A 199 -1.95 17.75 -0.95
N ARG A 200 -0.71 17.84 -1.41
CA ARG A 200 0.47 18.10 -0.57
C ARG A 200 0.66 19.58 -0.23
#